data_AF-A0A2M7VHZ2-F1
#
_entry.id   AF-A0A2M7VHZ2-F1
#
_cell.length_a   1.000
_cell.length_b   1.000
_cell.length_c   1.000
_cell.angle_alpha   90.00
_cell.angle_beta   90.00
_cell.angle_gamma   90.00
#
_symmetry.space_group_name_H-M   'P 1'
#
loop_
_entity.id
_entity.type
_entity.pdbx_description
1 polymer ?
#
loop_
_entity_poly.entity_id
_entity_poly.type
_entity_poly.pdbx_seq_one_letter_code
_entity_poly.pdbx_strand_id
1 'polypeptide(L)'
;MWSDGKYGCALTFDGVDDYVGVSNSIAMATGTLAFWAKPDTTTQKLIELSASDYVSLASGVVTVAGFGAEVVYVDGRQTTVFPDTNWHHISIVSSASTTANTVNLGKNSATYYAGLLDDVRIYNYARAANQIRADYNSGTSLHLGQ
;
A
#
# COMPACT_ATOMS: atom_id res chain seq x y z
N MET A 1 -12.87 -13.06 6.46
CA MET A 1 -14.06 -12.41 7.06
C MET A 1 -14.00 -10.92 6.75
N TRP A 2 -15.07 -10.30 6.24
CA TRP A 2 -15.08 -8.86 5.93
C TRP A 2 -15.23 -8.07 7.24
N SER A 3 -14.34 -7.12 7.48
CA SER A 3 -14.39 -6.17 8.60
C SER A 3 -14.64 -4.76 8.04
N ASP A 4 -15.15 -3.86 8.88
CA ASP A 4 -15.40 -2.47 8.47
C ASP A 4 -14.10 -1.85 7.94
N GLY A 5 -14.10 -1.51 6.65
CA GLY A 5 -12.95 -0.95 5.95
C GLY A 5 -12.79 0.55 6.17
N LYS A 6 -11.77 1.16 5.55
CA LYS A 6 -11.72 2.63 5.46
C LYS A 6 -12.94 3.13 4.69
N TYR A 7 -13.36 2.35 3.69
CA TYR A 7 -14.63 2.46 3.00
C TYR A 7 -15.30 1.08 2.94
N GLY A 8 -16.56 0.97 3.32
CA GLY A 8 -17.30 -0.29 3.17
C GLY A 8 -16.58 -1.46 3.84
N CYS A 9 -16.08 -2.41 3.03
CA CYS A 9 -15.42 -3.63 3.50
C CYS A 9 -13.93 -3.65 3.12
N ALA A 10 -13.05 -3.90 4.09
CA ALA A 10 -11.61 -4.12 3.83
C ALA A 10 -11.27 -5.60 3.65
N LEU A 11 -10.13 -5.84 3.01
CA LEU A 11 -9.47 -7.15 3.06
C LEU A 11 -8.84 -7.32 4.45
N THR A 12 -9.23 -8.39 5.13
CA THR A 12 -8.69 -8.76 6.45
C THR A 12 -7.64 -9.85 6.26
N PHE A 13 -6.50 -9.71 6.93
CA PHE A 13 -5.41 -10.69 6.94
C PHE A 13 -5.02 -11.01 8.38
N ASP A 14 -4.85 -12.29 8.68
CA ASP A 14 -4.63 -12.80 10.03
C ASP A 14 -3.14 -12.99 10.43
N GLY A 15 -2.21 -12.71 9.51
CA GLY A 15 -0.78 -12.91 9.72
C GLY A 15 -0.32 -14.37 9.62
N VAL A 16 -1.15 -15.30 9.16
CA VAL A 16 -0.84 -16.73 9.09
C VAL A 16 -0.77 -17.24 7.66
N ASP A 17 -1.87 -17.17 6.91
CA ASP A 17 -1.93 -17.71 5.54
C ASP A 17 -2.79 -16.90 4.56
N ASP A 18 -3.46 -15.85 5.04
CA ASP A 18 -4.25 -14.96 4.19
C ASP A 18 -3.36 -14.13 3.26
N TYR A 19 -3.66 -14.17 1.96
CA TYR A 19 -3.07 -13.27 0.96
C TYR A 19 -3.96 -13.18 -0.29
N VAL A 20 -3.77 -12.12 -1.07
CA VAL A 20 -4.36 -11.99 -2.41
C VAL A 20 -3.24 -11.95 -3.44
N GLY A 21 -3.16 -12.98 -4.28
CA GLY A 21 -2.23 -13.03 -5.41
C GLY A 21 -2.86 -12.47 -6.68
N VAL A 22 -2.09 -11.68 -7.44
CA VAL A 22 -2.46 -11.25 -8.79
C VAL A 22 -1.48 -11.87 -9.78
N SER A 23 -2.00 -12.69 -10.69
CA SER A 23 -1.21 -13.51 -11.62
C SER A 23 -0.74 -12.77 -12.88
N ASN A 24 -1.02 -11.46 -12.98
CA ASN A 24 -0.68 -10.65 -14.14
C ASN A 24 0.67 -9.95 -13.94
N SER A 25 1.46 -9.89 -15.00
CA SER A 25 2.63 -9.02 -15.05
C SER A 25 2.24 -7.62 -15.48
N ILE A 26 2.64 -6.62 -14.71
CA ILE A 26 2.44 -5.20 -15.00
C ILE A 26 3.81 -4.57 -15.15
N ALA A 27 4.16 -4.20 -16.39
CA ALA A 27 5.36 -3.41 -16.67
C ALA A 27 5.06 -1.93 -16.46
N MET A 28 5.91 -1.24 -15.73
CA MET A 28 5.75 0.15 -15.35
C MET A 28 7.05 0.88 -15.68
N ALA A 29 7.03 1.77 -16.68
CA ALA A 29 8.21 2.60 -16.99
C ALA A 29 8.42 3.68 -15.90
N THR A 30 7.31 4.20 -15.39
CA THR A 30 7.17 4.88 -14.10
C THR A 30 5.89 4.32 -13.46
N GLY A 31 5.74 4.44 -12.14
CA GLY A 31 4.61 3.80 -11.48
C GLY A 31 4.19 4.44 -10.18
N THR A 32 2.95 4.18 -9.79
CA THR A 32 2.44 4.51 -8.45
C THR A 32 1.72 3.33 -7.84
N LEU A 33 2.07 2.94 -6.62
CA LEU A 33 1.28 2.05 -5.76
C LEU A 33 0.61 2.91 -4.68
N ALA A 34 -0.70 2.76 -4.49
CA ALA A 34 -1.46 3.48 -3.47
C ALA A 34 -2.45 2.55 -2.77
N PHE A 35 -2.58 2.67 -1.45
CA PHE A 35 -3.50 1.84 -0.66
C PHE A 35 -3.72 2.44 0.73
N TRP A 36 -4.83 2.06 1.37
CA TRP A 36 -5.06 2.25 2.79
C TRP A 36 -4.58 1.04 3.57
N ALA A 37 -3.93 1.28 4.71
CA ALA A 37 -3.49 0.23 5.62
C ALA A 37 -3.89 0.56 7.07
N LYS A 38 -4.38 -0.45 7.79
CA LYS A 38 -4.57 -0.45 9.25
C LYS A 38 -3.88 -1.69 9.83
N PRO A 39 -2.56 -1.62 10.04
CA PRO A 39 -1.73 -2.75 10.44
C PRO A 39 -1.84 -3.04 11.94
N ASP A 40 -1.80 -4.31 12.36
CA ASP A 40 -1.79 -4.66 13.79
C ASP A 40 -0.47 -4.30 14.50
N THR A 41 0.62 -4.16 13.73
CA THR A 41 1.93 -3.72 14.20
C THR A 41 2.59 -2.76 13.21
N THR A 42 3.44 -1.87 13.69
CA THR A 42 4.23 -0.96 12.84
C THR A 42 5.53 -1.59 12.32
N THR A 43 5.66 -2.92 12.40
CA THR A 43 6.84 -3.67 11.93
C THR A 43 6.40 -4.97 11.25
N GLN A 44 6.13 -4.90 9.94
CA GLN A 44 5.66 -6.05 9.15
C GLN A 44 5.77 -5.79 7.64
N LYS A 45 5.62 -6.86 6.84
CA LYS A 45 5.51 -6.76 5.38
C LYS A 45 4.06 -6.44 4.98
N LEU A 46 3.87 -5.69 3.90
CA LEU A 46 2.54 -5.24 3.46
C LEU A 46 2.17 -5.83 2.10
N ILE A 47 2.90 -5.43 1.05
CA ILE A 47 2.61 -5.76 -0.35
C ILE A 47 3.93 -6.12 -1.05
N GLU A 48 3.91 -7.20 -1.81
CA GLU A 48 4.97 -7.62 -2.73
C GLU A 48 4.52 -7.33 -4.16
N LEU A 49 5.40 -6.76 -5.00
CA LEU A 49 5.18 -6.62 -6.44
C LEU A 49 6.07 -7.58 -7.25
N SER A 50 7.25 -7.90 -6.72
CA SER A 50 8.17 -8.89 -7.25
C SER A 50 9.00 -9.49 -6.11
N ALA A 51 9.80 -10.53 -6.38
CA ALA A 51 10.69 -11.12 -5.38
C ALA A 51 11.70 -10.13 -4.76
N SER A 52 11.95 -8.98 -5.41
CA SER A 52 12.86 -7.93 -4.92
C SER A 52 12.14 -6.61 -4.61
N ASP A 53 10.89 -6.46 -5.05
CA ASP A 53 10.14 -5.22 -4.97
C ASP A 53 8.99 -5.35 -3.99
N TYR A 54 9.09 -4.70 -2.84
CA TYR A 54 8.08 -4.81 -1.78
C TYR A 54 7.99 -3.58 -0.90
N VAL A 55 6.86 -3.47 -0.22
CA VAL A 55 6.56 -2.45 0.78
C VAL A 55 6.43 -3.09 2.14
N SER A 56 7.02 -2.44 3.14
CA SER A 56 7.00 -2.89 4.53
C SER A 56 6.94 -1.72 5.50
N LEU A 57 6.60 -2.01 6.75
CA LEU A 57 6.79 -1.13 7.89
C LEU A 57 7.96 -1.64 8.72
N ALA A 58 8.83 -0.73 9.15
CA ALA A 58 9.91 -1.00 10.08
C ALA A 58 9.88 0.05 11.19
N SER A 59 9.34 -0.32 12.36
CA SER A 59 9.24 0.56 13.53
C SER A 59 8.60 1.92 13.22
N GLY A 60 7.47 1.91 12.51
CA GLY A 60 6.74 3.15 12.17
C GLY A 60 7.32 3.90 10.98
N VAL A 61 8.07 3.22 10.11
CA VAL A 61 8.61 3.78 8.88
C VAL A 61 8.19 2.91 7.69
N VAL A 62 7.52 3.52 6.71
CA VAL A 62 7.29 2.91 5.40
C VAL A 62 8.64 2.71 4.72
N THR A 63 9.00 1.46 4.50
CA THR A 63 10.23 1.01 3.86
C THR A 63 9.89 0.35 2.54
N VAL A 64 10.53 0.81 1.47
CA VAL A 64 10.39 0.28 0.12
C VAL A 64 11.71 -0.35 -0.30
N ALA A 65 11.65 -1.53 -0.90
CA ALA A 65 12.79 -2.19 -1.52
C ALA A 65 12.51 -2.39 -3.00
N GLY A 66 13.55 -2.26 -3.84
CA GLY A 66 13.54 -2.68 -5.24
C GLY A 66 12.79 -1.78 -6.25
N PHE A 67 12.00 -0.80 -5.78
CA PHE A 67 11.26 0.14 -6.63
C PHE A 67 12.12 1.23 -7.32
N GLY A 68 13.45 1.19 -7.20
CA GLY A 68 14.35 2.17 -7.81
C GLY A 68 14.46 3.48 -7.04
N ALA A 69 14.10 4.61 -7.65
CA ALA A 69 14.08 5.91 -6.98
C ALA A 69 12.63 6.26 -6.60
N GLU A 70 12.33 6.22 -5.31
CA GLU A 70 10.96 6.35 -4.81
C GLU A 70 10.70 7.65 -4.04
N VAL A 71 9.47 8.15 -4.17
CA VAL A 71 8.91 9.15 -3.28
C VAL A 71 7.74 8.55 -2.54
N VAL A 72 7.86 8.47 -1.22
CA VAL A 72 6.82 7.96 -0.33
C VAL A 72 5.97 9.12 0.22
N TYR A 73 4.67 8.89 0.24
CA TYR A 73 3.69 9.74 0.89
C TYR A 73 2.91 8.92 1.91
N VAL A 74 2.73 9.48 3.10
CA VAL A 74 1.78 9.01 4.10
C VAL A 74 0.77 10.12 4.33
N ASP A 75 -0.51 9.79 4.24
CA ASP A 75 -1.64 10.72 4.41
C ASP A 75 -1.55 11.96 3.52
N GLY A 76 -1.12 11.75 2.27
CA GLY A 76 -0.98 12.83 1.28
C GLY A 76 0.21 13.75 1.49
N ARG A 77 1.04 13.53 2.52
CA ARG A 77 2.27 14.28 2.79
C ARG A 77 3.48 13.46 2.38
N GLN A 78 4.46 14.07 1.70
CA GLN A 78 5.73 13.41 1.40
C GLN A 78 6.50 13.15 2.70
N THR A 79 6.48 11.90 3.16
CA THR A 79 7.13 11.40 4.37
C THR A 79 7.12 9.88 4.34
N THR A 80 8.04 9.26 5.07
CA THR A 80 8.04 7.81 5.33
C THR A 80 7.49 7.47 6.71
N VAL A 81 7.17 8.46 7.55
CA VAL A 81 6.70 8.23 8.92
C VAL A 81 5.28 7.66 8.90
N PHE A 82 5.12 6.50 9.53
CA PHE A 82 3.85 5.79 9.75
C PHE A 82 3.57 5.78 11.26
N PRO A 83 2.70 6.66 11.75
CA PRO A 83 2.76 7.09 13.15
C PRO A 83 2.19 6.07 14.14
N ASP A 84 1.21 5.26 13.74
CA ASP A 84 0.53 4.31 14.62
C ASP A 84 -0.13 3.16 13.83
N THR A 85 -1.08 2.44 14.44
CA THR A 85 -1.79 1.29 13.85
C THR A 85 -3.19 1.62 13.33
N ASN A 86 -3.56 2.91 13.24
CA ASN A 86 -4.80 3.35 12.63
C ASN A 86 -4.71 3.33 11.10
N TRP A 87 -5.83 3.69 10.45
CA TRP A 87 -5.88 3.83 9.01
C TRP A 87 -5.00 4.97 8.52
N HIS A 88 -4.04 4.64 7.67
CA HIS A 88 -3.23 5.60 6.94
C HIS A 88 -3.20 5.27 5.45
N HIS A 89 -3.12 6.32 4.62
CA HIS A 89 -2.98 6.16 3.18
C HIS A 89 -1.51 6.21 2.80
N ILE A 90 -1.02 5.12 2.19
CA ILE A 90 0.34 5.04 1.66
C ILE A 90 0.27 5.26 0.15
N SER A 91 1.17 6.08 -0.38
CA SER A 91 1.42 6.18 -1.82
C SER A 91 2.91 6.20 -2.10
N ILE A 92 3.35 5.36 -3.05
CA ILE A 92 4.74 5.22 -3.45
C ILE A 92 4.81 5.51 -4.93
N VAL A 93 5.54 6.56 -5.29
CA VAL A 93 5.78 6.94 -6.68
C VAL A 93 7.20 6.51 -7.05
N SER A 94 7.34 5.70 -8.08
CA SER A 94 8.63 5.35 -8.68
C SER A 94 8.80 6.04 -10.02
N SER A 95 9.97 6.65 -10.22
CA SER A 95 10.41 7.17 -11.53
C SER A 95 11.29 6.19 -12.29
N ALA A 96 11.51 4.99 -11.76
CA ALA A 96 12.29 3.93 -12.39
C ALA A 96 11.39 2.87 -13.02
N SER A 97 11.93 2.12 -13.98
CA SER A 97 11.22 1.00 -14.59
C SER A 97 11.19 -0.19 -13.64
N THR A 98 10.00 -0.70 -13.34
CA THR A 98 9.78 -1.90 -12.53
C THR A 98 8.82 -2.82 -13.27
N THR A 99 8.98 -4.14 -13.07
CA THR A 99 8.01 -5.13 -13.54
C THR A 99 7.43 -5.83 -12.32
N ALA A 100 6.16 -5.54 -12.04
CA ALA A 100 5.42 -6.28 -11.03
C ALA A 100 4.97 -7.61 -11.64
N ASN A 101 5.56 -8.72 -11.22
CA ASN A 101 5.34 -10.07 -11.76
C ASN A 101 4.98 -11.11 -10.69
N THR A 102 5.08 -10.74 -9.42
CA THR A 102 4.68 -11.54 -8.26
C THR A 102 3.94 -10.61 -7.32
N VAL A 103 2.74 -10.19 -7.72
CA VAL A 103 1.96 -9.24 -6.93
C VAL A 103 1.20 -10.01 -5.86
N ASN A 104 1.59 -9.82 -4.60
CA ASN A 104 0.90 -10.37 -3.44
C ASN A 104 0.51 -9.26 -2.47
N LEU A 105 -0.78 -9.17 -2.16
CA LEU A 105 -1.28 -8.34 -1.08
C LEU A 105 -1.33 -9.17 0.20
N GLY A 106 -0.77 -8.65 1.27
CA GLY A 106 -0.76 -9.32 2.57
C GLY A 106 0.31 -10.41 2.71
N LYS A 107 1.24 -10.51 1.77
CA LYS A 107 2.33 -11.51 1.81
C LYS A 107 3.58 -11.01 1.12
N ASN A 108 4.73 -11.38 1.68
CA ASN A 108 6.03 -11.31 1.04
C ASN A 108 6.82 -12.57 1.39
N SER A 109 7.21 -13.36 0.38
CA SER A 109 7.83 -14.67 0.59
C SER A 109 7.05 -15.54 1.61
N ALA A 110 7.69 -15.96 2.71
CA ALA A 110 7.08 -16.76 3.79
C ALA A 110 6.45 -15.92 4.91
N THR A 111 6.43 -14.58 4.79
CA THR A 111 5.88 -13.67 5.81
C THR A 111 4.51 -13.16 5.39
N TYR A 112 3.59 -13.12 6.36
CA TYR A 112 2.20 -12.70 6.16
C TYR A 112 1.91 -11.43 6.95
N TYR A 113 1.07 -10.59 6.37
CA TYR A 113 0.57 -9.35 6.94
C TYR A 113 -0.55 -9.65 7.94
N ALA A 114 -0.57 -8.93 9.06
CA ALA A 114 -1.68 -8.91 10.00
C ALA A 114 -2.28 -7.50 10.06
N GLY A 115 -3.56 -7.40 9.74
CA GLY A 115 -4.32 -6.15 9.73
C GLY A 115 -5.27 -6.04 8.54
N LEU A 116 -5.58 -4.80 8.17
CA LEU A 116 -6.54 -4.49 7.11
C LEU A 116 -5.90 -3.71 5.97
N LEU A 117 -6.17 -4.13 4.74
CA LEU A 117 -5.88 -3.35 3.53
C LEU A 117 -7.18 -2.95 2.84
N ASP A 118 -7.20 -1.74 2.31
CA ASP A 118 -8.33 -1.23 1.54
C ASP A 118 -7.83 -0.41 0.36
N ASP A 119 -8.65 -0.36 -0.68
CA ASP A 119 -8.51 0.55 -1.83
C ASP A 119 -7.14 0.51 -2.54
N VAL A 120 -6.61 -0.70 -2.71
CA VAL A 120 -5.31 -0.95 -3.35
C VAL A 120 -5.37 -0.63 -4.84
N ARG A 121 -4.49 0.27 -5.29
CA ARG A 121 -4.38 0.73 -6.68
C ARG A 121 -2.94 0.70 -7.18
N ILE A 122 -2.78 0.26 -8.41
CA ILE A 122 -1.51 0.29 -9.15
C ILE A 122 -1.73 1.10 -10.43
N TYR A 123 -0.90 2.12 -10.63
CA TYR A 123 -0.94 3.01 -11.78
C TYR A 123 0.36 2.88 -12.58
N ASN A 124 0.29 2.57 -13.87
CA ASN A 124 1.45 2.48 -14.76
C ASN A 124 2.08 3.84 -15.15
N TYR A 125 1.88 4.86 -14.31
CA TYR A 125 2.45 6.19 -14.45
C TYR A 125 2.74 6.80 -13.07
N ALA A 126 3.70 7.72 -13.02
CA ALA A 126 3.96 8.52 -11.84
C ALA A 126 2.84 9.54 -11.60
N ARG A 127 2.19 9.47 -10.42
CA ARG A 127 1.18 10.46 -10.00
C ARG A 127 1.83 11.67 -9.37
N ALA A 128 1.24 12.85 -9.61
CA ALA A 128 1.71 14.11 -9.05
C ALA A 128 1.26 14.27 -7.58
N ALA A 129 2.02 15.03 -6.78
CA ALA A 129 1.74 15.24 -5.36
C ALA A 129 0.33 15.79 -5.07
N ASN A 130 -0.20 16.65 -5.95
CA ASN A 130 -1.56 17.16 -5.82
C ASN A 130 -2.64 16.07 -6.03
N GLN A 131 -2.39 15.10 -6.92
CA GLN A 131 -3.27 13.96 -7.16
C GLN A 131 -3.24 12.98 -5.98
N ILE A 132 -2.06 12.75 -5.40
CA ILE A 132 -1.91 11.89 -4.20
C ILE A 132 -2.67 12.48 -3.01
N ARG A 133 -2.53 13.80 -2.81
CA ARG A 133 -3.31 14.51 -1.78
C ARG A 133 -4.80 14.46 -2.06
N ALA A 134 -5.22 14.51 -3.32
CA ALA A 134 -6.63 14.36 -3.68
C ALA A 134 -7.16 12.96 -3.32
N ASP A 135 -6.41 11.89 -3.59
CA ASP A 135 -6.81 10.52 -3.23
C ASP A 135 -6.94 10.33 -1.71
N TYR A 136 -5.98 10.87 -0.95
CA TYR A 136 -6.08 10.89 0.51
C TYR A 136 -7.30 11.68 1.00
N ASN A 137 -7.59 12.82 0.38
CA ASN A 137 -8.73 13.65 0.76
C ASN A 137 -10.08 13.00 0.39
N SER A 138 -10.19 12.33 -0.77
CA SER A 138 -11.36 11.49 -1.07
C SER A 138 -11.47 10.33 -0.07
N GLY A 139 -10.32 9.83 0.37
CA GLY A 139 -10.08 8.95 1.52
C GLY A 139 -10.69 9.32 2.85
N THR A 140 -10.67 10.61 3.15
CA THR A 140 -10.99 11.16 4.47
C THR A 140 -12.31 11.90 4.50
N SER A 141 -12.99 12.02 3.35
CA SER A 141 -14.32 12.60 3.26
C SER A 141 -15.32 11.72 4.01
N LEU A 142 -15.71 12.17 5.20
CA LEU A 142 -16.89 11.70 5.90
C LEU A 142 -18.09 11.90 4.96
N HIS A 143 -18.83 10.83 4.68
CA HIS A 143 -20.12 10.93 3.97
C HIS A 143 -21.12 11.65 4.89
N LEU A 144 -21.03 12.99 4.92
CA LEU A 144 -22.01 13.83 5.58
C LEU A 144 -23.23 14.00 4.66
N GLY A 145 -24.12 13.02 4.72
CA GLY A 145 -25.52 13.15 4.31
C GLY A 145 -25.91 12.56 2.95
N GLN A 146 -26.71 11.50 3.00
CA GLN A 146 -28.06 11.50 2.42
C GLN A 146 -29.00 10.65 3.29
#